data_AF-A0AAD7ZAI1-F1
#
_entry.id   AF-A0AAD7ZAI1-F1
#
_cell.length_a   1.000
_cell.length_b   1.000
_cell.length_c   1.000
_cell.angle_alpha   90.00
_cell.angle_beta   90.00
_cell.angle_gamma   90.00
#
_symmetry.space_group_name_H-M   'P 1'
#
loop_
_entity.id
_entity.type
_entity.pdbx_description
1 polymer ?
#
loop_
_entity_poly.entity_id
_entity_poly.type
_entity_poly.pdbx_seq_one_letter_code
_entity_poly.pdbx_strand_id
1 'polypeptide(L)'
;MDATEFRKFGKAAVDYLADYLENLRDRPVLPSVEPGYLQEMIPKEAPTQPETWQDILQDMDRVVMPGVTHWHSPHFHAYYPTANSFPGIVGEMFSAGIGCIGFSWITSPACTELEVAMMDWLGKLLNLPKEFLNCSDGPGGGVIQGSASEATLVGLLAAKEKMVKILQADHPDWDQGMIKAKLVAYTSDQSNSSVEKAGLLGSTPMRLLPTDEKCRLRGSMLEQAIKEDRENGLIPFYVVGTLGTTGTCAFDDLEELGPICNRENLWLHVDAAYA
;
A
#
# COMPACT_ATOMS: atom_id res chain seq x y z
N MET A 1 0.79 -3.75 34.90
CA MET A 1 0.77 -2.28 34.79
C MET A 1 -0.66 -1.79 34.97
N ASP A 2 -0.88 -0.80 35.84
CA ASP A 2 -2.17 -0.11 35.98
C ASP A 2 -2.16 1.29 35.30
N ALA A 3 -3.25 2.06 35.42
CA ALA A 3 -3.35 3.39 34.80
C ALA A 3 -2.33 4.42 35.35
N THR A 4 -1.90 4.29 36.60
CA THR A 4 -0.91 5.19 37.21
C THR A 4 0.46 4.90 36.65
N GLU A 5 0.83 3.63 36.56
CA GLU A 5 2.07 3.19 35.92
C GLU A 5 2.07 3.49 34.43
N PHE A 6 0.96 3.28 33.72
CA PHE A 6 0.82 3.63 32.30
C PHE A 6 1.10 5.11 32.06
N ARG A 7 0.60 6.01 32.93
CA ARG A 7 0.90 7.45 32.80
C ARG A 7 2.38 7.76 32.99
N LYS A 8 3.08 7.01 33.85
CA LYS A 8 4.53 7.19 34.05
C LYS A 8 5.30 6.67 32.84
N PHE A 9 5.04 5.44 32.43
CA PHE A 9 5.71 4.82 31.30
C PHE A 9 5.41 5.54 29.99
N GLY A 10 4.15 5.87 29.73
CA GLY A 10 3.73 6.60 28.53
C GLY A 10 4.39 7.97 28.40
N LYS A 11 4.55 8.72 29.50
CA LYS A 11 5.30 9.98 29.49
C LYS A 11 6.79 9.75 29.18
N ALA A 12 7.40 8.77 29.84
CA ALA A 12 8.80 8.42 29.57
C ALA A 12 9.02 7.97 28.11
N ALA A 13 8.07 7.25 27.51
CA ALA A 13 8.12 6.85 26.11
C ALA A 13 7.96 8.04 25.17
N VAL A 14 7.08 9.01 25.48
CA VAL A 14 6.94 10.26 24.72
C VAL A 14 8.24 11.05 24.75
N ASP A 15 8.82 11.23 25.94
CA ASP A 15 10.10 11.95 26.11
C ASP A 15 11.22 11.24 25.32
N TYR A 16 11.31 9.91 25.42
CA TYR A 16 12.27 9.09 24.66
C TYR A 16 12.13 9.25 23.14
N LEU A 17 10.90 9.20 22.61
CA LEU A 17 10.65 9.35 21.17
C LEU A 17 10.95 10.77 20.67
N ALA A 18 10.64 11.78 21.47
CA ALA A 18 10.99 13.17 21.16
C ALA A 18 12.52 13.32 21.07
N ASP A 19 13.25 12.87 22.10
CA ASP A 19 14.71 12.90 22.14
C ASP A 19 15.33 12.12 20.96
N TYR A 20 14.78 10.95 20.63
CA TYR A 20 15.22 10.15 19.50
C TYR A 20 15.07 10.90 18.16
N LEU A 21 13.91 11.51 17.92
CA LEU A 21 13.64 12.24 16.67
C LEU A 21 14.44 13.55 16.56
N GLU A 22 14.66 14.25 17.67
CA GLU A 22 15.47 15.49 17.69
C GLU A 22 16.95 15.23 17.39
N ASN A 23 17.49 14.09 17.87
CA ASN A 23 18.91 13.76 17.77
C ASN A 23 19.23 12.74 16.66
N LEU A 24 18.28 12.47 15.76
CA LEU A 24 18.39 11.40 14.77
C LEU A 24 19.54 11.61 13.76
N ARG A 25 19.90 12.87 13.51
CA ARG A 25 21.00 13.25 12.59
C ARG A 25 22.35 12.67 13.04
N ASP A 26 22.55 12.53 14.34
CA ASP A 26 23.84 12.11 14.90
C ASP A 26 23.99 10.57 14.99
N ARG A 27 22.94 9.82 14.62
CA ARG A 27 22.94 8.35 14.62
C ARG A 27 23.43 7.79 13.28
N PRO A 28 24.20 6.68 13.27
CA PRO A 28 24.61 6.02 12.04
C PRO A 28 23.37 5.45 11.34
N VAL A 29 23.12 5.85 10.09
CA VAL A 29 21.88 5.49 9.38
C VAL A 29 21.63 3.99 9.30
N LEU A 30 22.66 3.21 8.99
CA LEU A 30 22.61 1.75 8.88
C LEU A 30 23.24 1.10 10.12
N PRO A 31 22.66 0.00 10.60
CA PRO A 31 23.23 -0.74 11.72
C PRO A 31 24.48 -1.52 11.30
N SER A 32 25.33 -1.86 12.27
CA SER A 32 26.52 -2.70 12.08
C SER A 32 26.33 -4.07 12.75
N VAL A 33 25.25 -4.76 12.38
CA VAL A 33 24.85 -6.06 12.93
C VAL A 33 24.64 -7.09 11.82
N GLU A 34 24.72 -8.37 12.17
CA GLU A 34 24.49 -9.49 11.24
C GLU A 34 23.12 -10.15 11.47
N PRO A 35 22.52 -10.80 10.45
CA PRO A 35 21.29 -11.56 10.62
C PRO A 35 21.40 -12.57 11.78
N GLY A 36 20.48 -12.47 12.75
CA GLY A 36 20.45 -13.31 13.96
C GLY A 36 21.00 -12.66 15.23
N TYR A 37 21.68 -11.50 15.17
CA TYR A 37 22.33 -10.86 16.33
C TYR A 37 21.42 -10.69 17.56
N LEU A 38 20.13 -10.38 17.34
CA LEU A 38 19.17 -10.06 18.40
C LEU A 38 18.90 -11.25 19.32
N GLN A 39 18.97 -12.48 18.80
CA GLN A 39 18.70 -13.70 19.58
C GLN A 39 19.71 -13.91 20.70
N GLU A 40 20.93 -13.40 20.54
CA GLU A 40 21.99 -13.47 21.56
C GLU A 40 21.84 -12.36 22.62
N MET A 41 20.99 -11.36 22.39
CA MET A 41 20.79 -10.21 23.27
C MET A 41 19.58 -10.32 24.20
N ILE A 42 18.70 -11.30 23.96
CA ILE A 42 17.45 -11.53 24.69
C ILE A 42 17.42 -12.92 25.36
N PRO A 43 16.59 -13.12 26.40
CA PRO A 43 16.37 -14.45 26.98
C PRO A 43 15.82 -15.45 25.95
N LYS A 44 16.18 -16.73 26.09
CA LYS A 44 15.71 -17.82 25.22
C LYS A 44 14.22 -18.15 25.38
N GLU A 45 13.65 -17.78 26.52
CA GLU A 45 12.26 -18.03 26.87
C GLU A 45 11.64 -16.75 27.42
N ALA A 46 10.34 -16.60 27.21
CA ALA A 46 9.60 -15.47 27.77
C ALA A 46 9.63 -15.51 29.31
N PRO A 47 9.69 -14.36 29.99
CA PRO A 47 9.71 -14.33 31.44
C PRO A 47 8.38 -14.85 32.01
N THR A 48 8.46 -15.66 33.07
CA THR A 48 7.27 -16.16 33.78
C THR A 48 6.76 -15.19 34.85
N GLN A 49 7.55 -14.16 35.16
CA GLN A 49 7.21 -13.08 36.07
C GLN A 49 7.31 -11.75 35.34
N PRO A 50 6.50 -10.73 35.73
CA PRO A 50 6.58 -9.42 35.09
C PRO A 50 7.95 -8.77 35.27
N GLU A 51 8.46 -8.17 34.20
CA GLU A 51 9.62 -7.27 34.24
C GLU A 51 9.15 -5.82 34.44
N THR A 52 10.06 -4.94 34.86
CA THR A 52 9.72 -3.53 35.06
C THR A 52 9.72 -2.79 33.73
N TRP A 53 8.85 -1.77 33.57
CA TRP A 53 8.84 -0.99 32.33
C TRP A 53 10.15 -0.20 32.14
N GLN A 54 10.87 0.09 33.23
CA GLN A 54 12.17 0.74 33.20
C GLN A 54 13.24 -0.16 32.58
N ASP A 55 13.21 -1.46 32.85
CA ASP A 55 14.12 -2.42 32.22
C ASP A 55 13.78 -2.55 30.72
N ILE A 56 12.48 -2.62 30.38
CA ILE A 56 12.02 -2.64 28.98
C ILE A 56 12.45 -1.37 28.23
N LEU A 57 12.35 -0.20 28.85
CA LEU A 57 12.77 1.05 28.23
C LEU A 57 14.29 1.11 28.02
N GLN A 58 15.09 0.58 28.95
CA GLN A 58 16.55 0.47 28.77
C GLN A 58 16.92 -0.49 27.64
N ASP A 59 16.13 -1.56 27.44
CA ASP A 59 16.32 -2.51 26.36
C ASP A 59 16.07 -1.90 24.97
N MET A 60 15.33 -0.79 24.87
CA MET A 60 15.23 -0.05 23.60
C MET A 60 16.61 0.38 23.11
N ASP A 61 17.45 0.99 23.96
CA ASP A 61 18.79 1.42 23.56
C ASP A 61 19.80 0.27 23.53
N ARG A 62 19.71 -0.68 24.47
CA ARG A 62 20.67 -1.78 24.60
C ARG A 62 20.49 -2.84 23.52
N VAL A 63 19.25 -3.14 23.14
CA VAL A 63 18.90 -4.33 22.34
C VAL A 63 18.30 -3.94 20.99
N VAL A 64 17.35 -3.00 20.97
CA VAL A 64 16.60 -2.66 19.74
C VAL A 64 17.39 -1.72 18.83
N MET A 65 17.77 -0.54 19.34
CA MET A 65 18.41 0.52 18.57
C MET A 65 19.69 0.10 17.81
N PRO A 66 20.55 -0.81 18.31
CA PRO A 66 21.75 -1.24 17.56
C PRO A 66 21.46 -1.87 16.20
N GLY A 67 20.27 -2.43 15.98
CA GLY A 67 19.87 -2.98 14.68
C GLY A 67 18.79 -2.20 13.95
N VAL A 68 18.48 -0.98 14.40
CA VAL A 68 17.53 -0.11 13.70
C VAL A 68 18.23 0.58 12.53
N THR A 69 17.66 0.43 11.33
CA THR A 69 17.93 1.37 10.23
C THR A 69 17.12 2.64 10.46
N HIS A 70 17.78 3.78 10.59
CA HIS A 70 17.13 5.03 10.96
C HIS A 70 16.50 5.74 9.74
N TRP A 71 15.33 5.26 9.31
CA TRP A 71 14.58 5.73 8.13
C TRP A 71 14.31 7.24 8.10
N HIS A 72 14.16 7.89 9.26
CA HIS A 72 13.87 9.32 9.34
C HIS A 72 15.12 10.19 9.50
N SER A 73 16.31 9.58 9.49
CA SER A 73 17.55 10.35 9.49
C SER A 73 17.59 11.21 8.23
N PRO A 74 18.00 12.49 8.31
CA PRO A 74 18.17 13.33 7.13
C PRO A 74 19.26 12.80 6.17
N HIS A 75 20.00 11.78 6.57
CA HIS A 75 21.02 11.10 5.77
C HIS A 75 20.53 9.77 5.15
N PHE A 76 19.26 9.38 5.38
CA PHE A 76 18.66 8.21 4.75
C PHE A 76 18.11 8.57 3.36
N HIS A 77 18.74 8.04 2.32
CA HIS A 77 18.40 8.31 0.91
C HIS A 77 18.10 7.04 0.11
N ALA A 78 17.78 5.93 0.80
CA ALA A 78 17.37 4.68 0.16
C ALA A 78 15.84 4.64 -0.02
N TYR A 79 15.38 3.89 -1.03
CA TYR A 79 13.97 3.69 -1.33
C TYR A 79 13.19 5.02 -1.50
N TYR A 80 11.91 5.01 -1.11
CA TYR A 80 11.10 6.20 -0.91
C TYR A 80 10.90 6.49 0.58
N PRO A 81 10.62 7.75 0.97
CA PRO A 81 10.39 8.10 2.36
C PRO A 81 9.16 7.39 2.92
N THR A 82 9.23 7.02 4.19
CA THR A 82 8.07 6.57 4.97
C THR A 82 7.64 7.68 5.92
N ALA A 83 6.33 7.88 6.06
CA ALA A 83 5.77 8.99 6.82
C ALA A 83 5.95 8.79 8.32
N ASN A 84 6.43 9.83 9.01
CA ASN A 84 6.45 9.90 10.47
C ASN A 84 6.30 11.35 10.91
N SER A 85 5.36 11.60 11.82
CA SER A 85 5.11 12.95 12.35
C SER A 85 4.52 12.84 13.75
N PHE A 86 4.77 13.85 14.59
CA PHE A 86 4.19 13.90 15.93
C PHE A 86 2.66 13.81 15.94
N PRO A 87 1.91 14.50 15.05
CA PRO A 87 0.46 14.31 14.96
C PRO A 87 0.05 12.87 14.62
N GLY A 88 0.79 12.19 13.73
CA GLY A 88 0.54 10.79 13.39
C GLY A 88 0.75 9.84 14.57
N ILE A 89 1.84 10.05 15.33
CA ILE A 89 2.14 9.27 16.55
C ILE A 89 1.02 9.45 17.58
N VAL A 90 0.57 10.69 17.82
CA VAL A 90 -0.53 10.98 18.75
C VAL A 90 -1.86 10.39 18.26
N GLY A 91 -2.12 10.43 16.95
CA GLY A 91 -3.28 9.78 16.34
C GLY A 91 -3.30 8.28 16.61
N GLU A 92 -2.17 7.60 16.46
CA GLU A 92 -2.03 6.18 16.75
C GLU A 92 -2.23 5.88 18.24
N MET A 93 -1.75 6.74 19.14
CA MET A 93 -2.02 6.60 20.58
C MET A 93 -3.53 6.61 20.88
N PHE A 94 -4.31 7.46 20.20
CA PHE A 94 -5.78 7.46 20.34
C PHE A 94 -6.40 6.20 19.73
N SER A 95 -5.95 5.80 18.54
CA SER A 95 -6.42 4.58 17.85
C SER A 95 -6.22 3.34 18.74
N ALA A 96 -4.99 3.10 19.19
CA ALA A 96 -4.64 1.96 20.04
C ALA A 96 -5.31 2.03 21.42
N GLY A 97 -5.47 3.23 21.99
CA GLY A 97 -6.13 3.41 23.29
C GLY A 97 -7.64 3.15 23.26
N ILE A 98 -8.32 3.47 22.16
CA ILE A 98 -9.74 3.15 21.95
C ILE A 98 -9.90 1.66 21.61
N GLY A 99 -9.01 1.11 20.77
CA GLY A 99 -8.91 -0.32 20.52
C GLY A 99 -10.16 -0.98 19.91
N CYS A 100 -10.94 -0.22 19.11
CA CYS A 100 -12.15 -0.76 18.47
C CYS A 100 -11.83 -1.48 17.15
N ILE A 101 -12.67 -2.46 16.78
CA ILE A 101 -12.57 -3.17 15.49
C ILE A 101 -13.76 -2.78 14.60
N GLY A 102 -13.49 -2.10 13.49
CA GLY A 102 -14.49 -1.52 12.58
C GLY A 102 -14.91 -2.41 11.42
N PHE A 103 -15.11 -3.72 11.62
CA PHE A 103 -15.47 -4.64 10.51
C PHE A 103 -16.91 -4.47 10.01
N SER A 104 -17.75 -3.76 10.75
CA SER A 104 -19.09 -3.34 10.32
C SER A 104 -19.47 -2.03 10.99
N TRP A 105 -20.38 -1.26 10.39
CA TRP A 105 -20.74 0.05 10.92
C TRP A 105 -21.17 0.00 12.40
N ILE A 106 -21.95 -1.01 12.80
CA ILE A 106 -22.48 -1.11 14.17
C ILE A 106 -21.40 -1.42 15.21
N THR A 107 -20.23 -1.92 14.82
CA THR A 107 -19.16 -2.29 15.79
C THR A 107 -18.36 -1.09 16.25
N SER A 108 -18.28 -0.04 15.43
CA SER A 108 -17.75 1.27 15.81
C SER A 108 -18.10 2.31 14.74
N PRO A 109 -19.26 2.99 14.82
CA PRO A 109 -19.69 3.93 13.78
C PRO A 109 -18.65 5.01 13.48
N ALA A 110 -18.01 5.57 14.51
CA ALA A 110 -16.99 6.60 14.36
C ALA A 110 -15.75 6.10 13.60
N CYS A 111 -15.41 4.81 13.68
CA CYS A 111 -14.30 4.23 12.93
C CYS A 111 -14.55 4.32 11.41
N THR A 112 -15.77 4.00 10.97
CA THR A 112 -16.15 4.08 9.56
C THR A 112 -16.41 5.52 9.09
N GLU A 113 -17.23 6.28 9.82
CA GLU A 113 -17.67 7.62 9.40
C GLU A 113 -16.51 8.61 9.31
N LEU A 114 -15.54 8.52 10.23
CA LEU A 114 -14.35 9.38 10.21
C LEU A 114 -13.47 9.06 9.00
N GLU A 115 -13.26 7.78 8.68
CA GLU A 115 -12.49 7.37 7.51
C GLU A 115 -13.11 7.94 6.21
N VAL A 116 -14.42 7.77 6.05
CA VAL A 116 -15.16 8.30 4.90
C VAL A 116 -14.93 9.81 4.73
N ALA A 117 -15.06 10.58 5.81
CA ALA A 117 -14.85 12.02 5.78
C ALA A 117 -13.39 12.42 5.47
N MET A 118 -12.41 11.70 6.04
CA MET A 118 -10.99 11.96 5.78
C MET A 118 -10.59 11.61 4.34
N MET A 119 -11.12 10.52 3.79
CA MET A 119 -10.89 10.15 2.39
C MET A 119 -11.50 11.17 1.42
N ASP A 120 -12.64 11.77 1.75
CA ASP A 120 -13.19 12.89 0.97
C ASP A 120 -12.31 14.14 1.03
N TRP A 121 -11.76 14.44 2.19
CA TRP A 121 -10.83 15.56 2.34
C TRP A 121 -9.57 15.32 1.50
N LEU A 122 -8.98 14.13 1.58
CA LEU A 122 -7.80 13.78 0.81
C LEU A 122 -8.08 13.80 -0.71
N GLY A 123 -9.21 13.24 -1.15
CA GLY A 123 -9.60 13.28 -2.56
C GLY A 123 -9.78 14.71 -3.08
N LYS A 124 -10.34 15.62 -2.26
CA LYS A 124 -10.45 17.05 -2.59
C LYS A 124 -9.09 17.75 -2.62
N LEU A 125 -8.18 17.43 -1.68
CA LEU A 125 -6.83 17.99 -1.63
C LEU A 125 -6.01 17.60 -2.87
N LEU A 126 -6.18 16.36 -3.35
CA LEU A 126 -5.56 15.86 -4.57
C LEU A 126 -6.28 16.32 -5.85
N ASN A 127 -7.39 17.06 -5.71
CA ASN A 127 -8.25 17.48 -6.82
C ASN A 127 -8.69 16.29 -7.71
N LEU A 128 -9.01 15.15 -7.09
CA LEU A 128 -9.54 13.99 -7.80
C LEU A 128 -10.93 14.29 -8.36
N PRO A 129 -11.33 13.61 -9.46
CA PRO A 129 -12.69 13.68 -9.97
C PRO A 129 -13.71 13.37 -8.86
N LYS A 130 -14.83 14.09 -8.86
CA LYS A 130 -15.88 13.97 -7.84
C LYS A 130 -16.40 12.53 -7.71
N GLU A 131 -16.31 11.74 -8.78
CA GLU A 131 -16.72 10.35 -8.85
C GLU A 131 -15.94 9.45 -7.86
N PHE A 132 -14.78 9.89 -7.36
CA PHE A 132 -14.00 9.19 -6.33
C PHE A 132 -14.35 9.60 -4.89
N LEU A 133 -15.17 10.63 -4.70
CA LEU A 133 -15.54 11.12 -3.37
C LEU A 133 -16.77 10.36 -2.85
N ASN A 134 -16.71 9.91 -1.59
CA ASN A 134 -17.82 9.25 -0.90
C ASN A 134 -19.03 10.19 -0.76
N CYS A 135 -18.83 11.50 -0.67
CA CYS A 135 -19.92 12.48 -0.59
C CYS A 135 -20.66 12.72 -1.93
N SER A 136 -20.26 12.07 -3.02
CA SER A 136 -20.92 12.21 -4.33
C SER A 136 -22.02 11.18 -4.51
N ASP A 137 -23.02 11.48 -5.34
CA ASP A 137 -24.15 10.57 -5.65
C ASP A 137 -23.75 9.31 -6.47
N GLY A 138 -22.48 9.19 -6.83
CA GLY A 138 -21.95 8.09 -7.63
C GLY A 138 -21.63 6.84 -6.82
N PRO A 139 -21.32 5.70 -7.47
CA PRO A 139 -21.01 4.44 -6.78
C PRO A 139 -19.58 4.37 -6.22
N GLY A 140 -18.83 5.47 -6.27
CA GLY A 140 -17.42 5.53 -5.88
C GLY A 140 -17.21 5.89 -4.41
N GLY A 141 -15.94 6.00 -4.03
CA GLY A 141 -15.53 6.30 -2.67
C GLY A 141 -14.06 5.98 -2.42
N GLY A 142 -13.56 6.42 -1.28
CA GLY A 142 -12.21 6.14 -0.80
C GLY A 142 -12.22 5.32 0.48
N VAL A 143 -11.24 4.43 0.64
CA VAL A 143 -11.04 3.55 1.79
C VAL A 143 -9.55 3.45 2.11
N ILE A 144 -9.19 3.32 3.38
CA ILE A 144 -7.80 3.09 3.80
C ILE A 144 -7.46 1.61 3.59
N GLN A 145 -6.29 1.36 2.98
CA GLN A 145 -5.71 0.03 2.81
C GLN A 145 -4.43 -0.08 3.63
N GLY A 146 -4.01 -1.30 3.96
CA GLY A 146 -2.76 -1.53 4.69
C GLY A 146 -1.50 -1.12 3.92
N SER A 147 -1.55 -1.22 2.58
CA SER A 147 -0.46 -0.83 1.69
C SER A 147 -0.95 -0.65 0.25
N ALA A 148 -0.15 0.05 -0.57
CA ALA A 148 -0.39 0.12 -2.02
C ALA A 148 -0.36 -1.27 -2.67
N SER A 149 0.46 -2.21 -2.15
CA SER A 149 0.50 -3.59 -2.65
C SER A 149 -0.84 -4.32 -2.48
N GLU A 150 -1.51 -4.14 -1.34
CA GLU A 150 -2.84 -4.69 -1.10
C GLU A 150 -3.89 -4.01 -1.97
N ALA A 151 -3.82 -2.68 -2.11
CA ALA A 151 -4.73 -1.92 -2.97
C ALA A 151 -4.68 -2.40 -4.44
N THR A 152 -3.48 -2.65 -4.98
CA THR A 152 -3.30 -3.21 -6.34
C THR A 152 -3.94 -4.59 -6.45
N LEU A 153 -3.74 -5.48 -5.46
CA LEU A 153 -4.36 -6.80 -5.44
C LEU A 153 -5.89 -6.72 -5.38
N VAL A 154 -6.45 -5.86 -4.52
CA VAL A 154 -7.90 -5.64 -4.43
C VAL A 154 -8.45 -5.14 -5.76
N GLY A 155 -7.79 -4.17 -6.40
CA GLY A 155 -8.16 -3.67 -7.72
C GLY A 155 -8.17 -4.77 -8.79
N LEU A 156 -7.14 -5.61 -8.83
CA LEU A 156 -7.04 -6.73 -9.77
C LEU A 156 -8.17 -7.75 -9.54
N LEU A 157 -8.44 -8.13 -8.29
CA LEU A 157 -9.51 -9.09 -7.96
C LEU A 157 -10.90 -8.54 -8.31
N ALA A 158 -11.15 -7.26 -8.03
CA ALA A 158 -12.39 -6.59 -8.41
C ALA A 158 -12.58 -6.54 -9.93
N ALA A 159 -11.53 -6.17 -10.68
CA ALA A 159 -11.55 -6.14 -12.14
C ALA A 159 -11.79 -7.54 -12.72
N LYS A 160 -11.15 -8.57 -12.16
CA LYS A 160 -11.28 -9.96 -12.57
C LYS A 160 -12.71 -10.44 -12.44
N GLU A 161 -13.32 -10.22 -11.27
CA GLU A 161 -14.71 -10.63 -11.02
C GLU A 161 -15.70 -9.83 -11.87
N LYS A 162 -15.47 -8.52 -12.05
CA LYS A 162 -16.28 -7.69 -12.95
C LYS A 162 -16.27 -8.22 -14.39
N MET A 163 -15.08 -8.53 -14.93
CA MET A 163 -14.95 -9.01 -16.31
C MET A 163 -15.63 -10.38 -16.49
N VAL A 164 -15.51 -11.28 -15.52
CA VAL A 164 -16.23 -12.57 -15.57
C VAL A 164 -17.74 -12.36 -15.63
N LYS A 165 -18.30 -11.48 -14.79
CA LYS A 165 -19.74 -11.19 -14.81
C LYS A 165 -20.22 -10.61 -16.13
N ILE A 166 -19.45 -9.68 -16.72
CA ILE A 166 -19.76 -9.10 -18.04
C ILE A 166 -19.82 -10.21 -19.10
N LEU A 167 -18.77 -11.03 -19.19
CA LEU A 167 -18.68 -12.08 -20.20
C LEU A 167 -19.71 -13.20 -20.01
N GLN A 168 -20.08 -13.51 -18.76
CA GLN A 168 -21.16 -14.48 -18.52
C GLN A 168 -22.54 -13.93 -18.86
N ALA A 169 -22.76 -12.61 -18.72
CA ALA A 169 -24.01 -12.00 -19.16
C ALA A 169 -24.14 -12.06 -20.69
N ASP A 170 -23.03 -11.81 -21.40
CA ASP A 170 -22.98 -11.84 -22.87
C ASP A 170 -22.93 -13.28 -23.43
N HIS A 171 -22.33 -14.21 -22.69
CA HIS A 171 -22.16 -15.62 -23.04
C HIS A 171 -22.51 -16.54 -21.85
N PRO A 172 -23.81 -16.79 -21.59
CA PRO A 172 -24.26 -17.56 -20.42
C PRO A 172 -23.72 -18.99 -20.34
N ASP A 173 -23.37 -19.58 -21.48
CA ASP A 173 -22.85 -20.95 -21.58
C ASP A 173 -21.33 -21.05 -21.32
N TRP A 174 -20.63 -19.92 -21.16
CA TRP A 174 -19.19 -19.92 -20.89
C TRP A 174 -18.91 -20.23 -19.43
N ASP A 175 -18.07 -21.26 -19.22
CA ASP A 175 -17.57 -21.62 -17.89
C ASP A 175 -16.67 -20.51 -17.30
N GLN A 176 -16.84 -20.22 -16.00
CA GLN A 176 -16.05 -19.20 -15.31
C GLN A 176 -14.57 -19.53 -15.26
N GLY A 177 -14.22 -20.80 -15.08
CA GLY A 177 -12.83 -21.25 -15.05
C GLY A 177 -12.14 -21.00 -16.38
N MET A 178 -12.81 -21.32 -17.49
CA MET A 178 -12.34 -21.02 -18.84
C MET A 178 -12.15 -19.52 -19.09
N ILE A 179 -13.11 -18.68 -18.68
CA ILE A 179 -12.97 -17.22 -18.79
C ILE A 179 -11.74 -16.76 -17.99
N LYS A 180 -11.65 -17.15 -16.70
CA LYS A 180 -10.57 -16.75 -15.80
C LYS A 180 -9.19 -17.19 -16.32
N ALA A 181 -9.09 -18.34 -16.97
CA ALA A 181 -7.85 -18.85 -17.56
C ALA A 181 -7.37 -18.06 -18.78
N LYS A 182 -8.25 -17.29 -19.44
CA LYS A 182 -7.92 -16.45 -20.60
C LYS A 182 -7.66 -14.99 -20.24
N LEU A 183 -7.94 -14.57 -19.01
CA LEU A 183 -7.74 -13.19 -18.59
C LEU A 183 -6.26 -12.81 -18.58
N VAL A 184 -5.93 -11.64 -19.10
CA VAL A 184 -4.56 -11.08 -19.10
C VAL A 184 -4.57 -9.61 -18.64
N ALA A 185 -3.59 -9.27 -17.81
CA ALA A 185 -3.39 -7.94 -17.25
C ALA A 185 -2.07 -7.32 -17.74
N TYR A 186 -1.97 -6.00 -17.68
CA TYR A 186 -0.83 -5.25 -18.19
C TYR A 186 -0.30 -4.24 -17.18
N THR A 187 1.00 -3.99 -17.25
CA THR A 187 1.67 -2.93 -16.50
C THR A 187 2.98 -2.56 -17.19
N SER A 188 3.58 -1.45 -16.80
CA SER A 188 4.91 -1.02 -17.22
C SER A 188 6.00 -2.01 -16.76
N ASP A 189 7.06 -2.19 -17.54
CA ASP A 189 8.29 -2.90 -17.12
C ASP A 189 9.08 -2.16 -16.02
N GLN A 190 8.64 -0.95 -15.64
CA GLN A 190 9.14 -0.14 -14.53
C GLN A 190 8.24 -0.17 -13.30
N SER A 191 7.13 -0.91 -13.34
CA SER A 191 6.17 -0.97 -12.24
C SER A 191 6.76 -1.62 -10.98
N ASN A 192 6.14 -1.36 -9.83
CA ASN A 192 6.58 -1.97 -8.58
C ASN A 192 6.33 -3.50 -8.60
N SER A 193 7.21 -4.27 -7.95
CA SER A 193 7.09 -5.73 -7.84
C SER A 193 5.76 -6.19 -7.19
N SER A 194 5.06 -5.31 -6.48
CA SER A 194 3.71 -5.52 -5.99
C SER A 194 2.70 -5.89 -7.09
N VAL A 195 2.86 -5.37 -8.31
CA VAL A 195 1.95 -5.61 -9.44
C VAL A 195 2.10 -7.04 -9.95
N GLU A 196 3.34 -7.50 -10.12
CA GLU A 196 3.63 -8.91 -10.44
C GLU A 196 3.13 -9.83 -9.32
N LYS A 197 3.35 -9.46 -8.05
CA LYS A 197 2.84 -10.21 -6.89
C LYS A 197 1.31 -10.28 -6.90
N ALA A 198 0.61 -9.22 -7.28
CA ALA A 198 -0.84 -9.21 -7.42
C ALA A 198 -1.30 -10.17 -8.54
N GLY A 199 -0.61 -10.20 -9.68
CA GLY A 199 -0.86 -11.17 -10.75
C GLY A 199 -0.68 -12.61 -10.28
N LEU A 200 0.42 -12.90 -9.57
CA LEU A 200 0.69 -14.22 -9.01
C LEU A 200 -0.39 -14.68 -8.02
N LEU A 201 -0.72 -13.85 -7.03
CA LEU A 201 -1.74 -14.16 -6.02
C LEU A 201 -3.15 -14.23 -6.62
N GLY A 202 -3.43 -13.39 -7.60
CA GLY A 202 -4.67 -13.41 -8.37
C GLY A 202 -4.78 -14.55 -9.36
N SER A 203 -3.71 -15.34 -9.57
CA SER A 203 -3.61 -16.36 -10.62
C SER A 203 -4.03 -15.79 -11.98
N THR A 204 -3.41 -14.68 -12.35
CA THR A 204 -3.63 -13.93 -13.57
C THR A 204 -2.28 -13.58 -14.20
N PRO A 205 -2.04 -13.95 -15.47
CA PRO A 205 -0.88 -13.48 -16.21
C PRO A 205 -0.80 -11.94 -16.21
N MET A 206 0.31 -11.42 -15.72
CA MET A 206 0.64 -10.00 -15.75
C MET A 206 1.75 -9.77 -16.77
N ARG A 207 1.45 -9.11 -17.90
CA ARG A 207 2.43 -8.77 -18.93
C ARG A 207 3.10 -7.44 -18.59
N LEU A 208 4.42 -7.47 -18.45
CA LEU A 208 5.26 -6.28 -18.38
C LEU A 208 5.48 -5.74 -19.78
N LEU A 209 5.05 -4.51 -20.03
CA LEU A 209 5.15 -3.86 -21.33
C LEU A 209 6.37 -2.92 -21.37
N PRO A 210 7.11 -2.91 -22.49
CA PRO A 210 8.30 -2.06 -22.60
C PRO A 210 7.92 -0.59 -22.52
N THR A 211 8.77 0.17 -21.83
CA THR A 211 8.64 1.62 -21.69
C THR A 211 9.42 2.40 -22.75
N ASP A 212 9.07 3.68 -22.94
CA ASP A 212 9.83 4.59 -23.81
C ASP A 212 11.19 5.00 -23.18
N GLU A 213 11.96 5.80 -23.90
CA GLU A 213 13.25 6.33 -23.43
C GLU A 213 13.17 7.18 -22.16
N LYS A 214 11.97 7.57 -21.71
CA LYS A 214 11.71 8.27 -20.45
C LYS A 214 11.14 7.34 -19.38
N CYS A 215 11.23 6.02 -19.59
CA CYS A 215 10.73 4.99 -18.69
C CYS A 215 9.20 5.07 -18.47
N ARG A 216 8.44 5.51 -19.49
CA ARG A 216 6.97 5.66 -19.43
C ARG A 216 6.29 4.62 -20.29
N LEU A 217 5.22 4.01 -19.78
CA LEU A 217 4.32 3.21 -20.60
C LEU A 217 3.49 4.12 -21.50
N ARG A 218 3.51 3.83 -22.80
CA ARG A 218 2.82 4.58 -23.85
C ARG A 218 1.61 3.82 -24.36
N GLY A 219 0.59 4.57 -24.81
CA GLY A 219 -0.64 4.01 -25.35
C GLY A 219 -0.39 3.06 -26.53
N SER A 220 0.57 3.38 -27.40
CA SER A 220 0.92 2.53 -28.54
C SER A 220 1.36 1.12 -28.13
N MET A 221 2.09 0.99 -27.02
CA MET A 221 2.54 -0.32 -26.51
C MET A 221 1.40 -1.11 -25.88
N LEU A 222 0.50 -0.42 -25.17
CA LEU A 222 -0.70 -1.04 -24.65
C LEU A 222 -1.63 -1.53 -25.77
N GLU A 223 -1.90 -0.70 -26.78
CA GLU A 223 -2.76 -1.07 -27.92
C GLU A 223 -2.21 -2.27 -28.70
N GLN A 224 -0.90 -2.29 -28.94
CA GLN A 224 -0.25 -3.41 -29.60
C GLN A 224 -0.40 -4.70 -28.77
N ALA A 225 -0.13 -4.65 -27.47
CA ALA A 225 -0.23 -5.81 -26.59
C ALA A 225 -1.66 -6.36 -26.49
N ILE A 226 -2.65 -5.48 -26.37
CA ILE A 226 -4.09 -5.83 -26.38
C ILE A 226 -4.44 -6.55 -27.68
N LYS A 227 -4.01 -6.01 -28.83
CA LYS A 227 -4.30 -6.60 -30.13
C LYS A 227 -3.70 -8.01 -30.26
N GLU A 228 -2.41 -8.16 -29.95
CA GLU A 228 -1.71 -9.45 -29.98
C GLU A 228 -2.40 -10.49 -29.09
N ASP A 229 -2.77 -10.11 -27.86
CA ASP A 229 -3.41 -11.04 -26.93
C ASP A 229 -4.81 -11.45 -27.36
N ARG A 230 -5.59 -10.53 -27.93
CA ARG A 230 -6.89 -10.87 -28.52
C ARG A 230 -6.73 -11.82 -29.71
N GLU A 231 -5.74 -11.60 -30.58
CA GLU A 231 -5.43 -12.51 -31.70
C GLU A 231 -5.03 -13.91 -31.19
N ASN A 232 -4.40 -13.99 -30.02
CA ASN A 232 -4.07 -15.24 -29.33
C ASN A 232 -5.23 -15.83 -28.51
N GLY A 233 -6.43 -15.24 -28.56
CA GLY A 233 -7.62 -15.72 -27.85
C GLY A 233 -7.64 -15.44 -26.34
N LEU A 234 -6.77 -14.54 -25.87
CA LEU A 234 -6.78 -14.02 -24.50
C LEU A 234 -7.77 -12.84 -24.37
N ILE A 235 -8.07 -12.51 -23.12
CA ILE A 235 -9.07 -11.51 -22.73
C ILE A 235 -8.38 -10.44 -21.88
N PRO A 236 -7.95 -9.33 -22.50
CA PRO A 236 -7.52 -8.12 -21.80
C PRO A 236 -8.57 -7.68 -20.78
N PHE A 237 -8.20 -7.37 -19.54
CA PHE A 237 -9.17 -6.87 -18.55
C PHE A 237 -8.68 -5.84 -17.54
N TYR A 238 -7.37 -5.73 -17.30
CA TYR A 238 -6.81 -4.89 -16.24
C TYR A 238 -5.48 -4.27 -16.67
N VAL A 239 -5.30 -2.98 -16.37
CA VAL A 239 -4.09 -2.22 -16.63
C VAL A 239 -3.70 -1.49 -15.34
N VAL A 240 -2.42 -1.55 -14.97
CA VAL A 240 -1.84 -0.67 -13.96
C VAL A 240 -1.01 0.40 -14.65
N GLY A 241 -1.38 1.67 -14.48
CA GLY A 241 -0.54 2.81 -14.83
C GLY A 241 0.17 3.33 -13.59
N THR A 242 1.50 3.45 -13.63
CA THR A 242 2.29 3.90 -12.49
C THR A 242 2.67 5.38 -12.61
N LEU A 243 2.36 6.17 -11.59
CA LEU A 243 2.80 7.55 -11.43
C LEU A 243 3.87 7.60 -10.33
N GLY A 244 5.14 7.75 -10.71
CA GLY A 244 6.27 7.66 -9.78
C GLY A 244 6.80 6.23 -9.66
N THR A 245 7.37 5.70 -10.74
CA THR A 245 8.00 4.37 -10.74
C THR A 245 9.14 4.28 -9.74
N THR A 246 9.32 3.12 -9.11
CA THR A 246 10.30 2.95 -8.01
C THR A 246 11.74 3.24 -8.44
N GLY A 247 12.11 2.90 -9.69
CA GLY A 247 13.48 3.04 -10.18
C GLY A 247 13.89 4.50 -10.46
N THR A 248 13.04 5.24 -11.16
CA THR A 248 13.40 6.56 -11.72
C THR A 248 12.37 7.65 -11.47
N CYS A 249 11.30 7.34 -10.72
CA CYS A 249 10.15 8.23 -10.52
C CYS A 249 9.52 8.68 -11.85
N ALA A 250 9.49 7.78 -12.85
CA ALA A 250 8.84 8.04 -14.13
C ALA A 250 7.31 7.97 -14.00
N PHE A 251 6.60 8.51 -14.99
CA PHE A 251 5.14 8.62 -15.00
C PHE A 251 4.62 8.03 -16.31
N ASP A 252 3.85 6.96 -16.21
CA ASP A 252 3.12 6.40 -17.35
C ASP A 252 2.10 7.41 -17.89
N ASP A 253 1.83 7.36 -19.19
CA ASP A 253 1.05 8.38 -19.89
C ASP A 253 -0.45 8.13 -19.76
N LEU A 254 -1.06 8.55 -18.64
CA LEU A 254 -2.50 8.35 -18.40
C LEU A 254 -3.42 9.01 -19.43
N GLU A 255 -2.98 10.10 -20.08
CA GLU A 255 -3.75 10.74 -21.16
C GLU A 255 -3.88 9.81 -22.38
N GLU A 256 -2.89 8.94 -22.60
CA GLU A 256 -2.94 7.90 -23.63
C GLU A 256 -3.64 6.63 -23.12
N LEU A 257 -3.29 6.14 -21.92
CA LEU A 257 -3.79 4.86 -21.39
C LEU A 257 -5.30 4.91 -21.07
N GLY A 258 -5.79 6.01 -20.49
CA GLY A 258 -7.17 6.16 -20.06
C GLY A 258 -8.19 5.96 -21.20
N PRO A 259 -8.09 6.70 -22.32
CA PRO A 259 -8.97 6.51 -23.48
C PRO A 259 -8.95 5.09 -24.05
N ILE A 260 -7.78 4.42 -24.06
CA ILE A 260 -7.65 3.03 -24.50
C ILE A 260 -8.43 2.11 -23.57
N CYS A 261 -8.19 2.18 -22.26
CA CYS A 261 -8.89 1.36 -21.27
C CYS A 261 -10.42 1.57 -21.34
N ASN A 262 -10.89 2.80 -21.52
CA ASN A 262 -12.31 3.08 -21.68
C ASN A 262 -12.91 2.43 -22.94
N ARG A 263 -12.24 2.59 -24.09
CA ARG A 263 -12.69 2.02 -25.37
C ARG A 263 -12.70 0.48 -25.34
N GLU A 264 -11.68 -0.10 -24.71
CA GLU A 264 -11.48 -1.56 -24.64
C GLU A 264 -12.21 -2.20 -23.43
N ASN A 265 -12.92 -1.40 -22.62
CA ASN A 265 -13.59 -1.81 -21.39
C ASN A 265 -12.67 -2.54 -20.38
N LEU A 266 -11.45 -2.00 -20.23
CA LEU A 266 -10.45 -2.48 -19.28
C LEU A 266 -10.54 -1.67 -17.99
N TRP A 267 -10.33 -2.33 -16.86
CA TRP A 267 -10.15 -1.63 -15.60
C TRP A 267 -8.77 -0.99 -15.57
N LEU A 268 -8.71 0.33 -15.41
CA LEU A 268 -7.46 1.06 -15.17
C LEU A 268 -7.30 1.32 -13.67
N HIS A 269 -6.24 0.77 -13.09
CA HIS A 269 -5.77 1.10 -11.75
C HIS A 269 -4.56 2.02 -11.86
N VAL A 270 -4.51 3.07 -11.04
CA VAL A 270 -3.37 3.99 -10.98
C VAL A 270 -2.61 3.72 -9.69
N ASP A 271 -1.36 3.30 -9.82
CA ASP A 271 -0.42 3.18 -8.70
C ASP A 271 0.39 4.47 -8.59
N ALA A 272 0.06 5.28 -7.59
CA ALA A 272 0.75 6.52 -7.25
C ALA A 272 1.27 6.47 -5.80
N ALA A 273 1.93 5.36 -5.42
CA ALA A 273 2.33 5.13 -4.04
C ALA A 273 3.22 6.23 -3.42
N TYR A 274 4.01 6.93 -4.24
CA TYR A 274 4.93 7.99 -3.78
C TYR A 274 4.58 9.40 -4.27
N ALA A 275 4.30 9.56 -5.56
CA ALA A 275 4.31 10.86 -6.25
C ALA A 275 3.08 11.75 -5.99
#